data_AF-A0A5B0WKA2-F1
#
_entry.id   AF-A0A5B0WKA2-F1
#
_cell.length_a   1.000
_cell.length_b   1.000
_cell.length_c   1.000
_cell.angle_alpha   90.00
_cell.angle_beta   90.00
_cell.angle_gamma   90.00
#
_symmetry.space_group_name_H-M   'P 1'
#
loop_
_entity.id
_entity.type
_entity.pdbx_description
1 polymer ?
#
loop_
_entity_poly.entity_id
_entity_poly.type
_entity_poly.pdbx_seq_one_letter_code
_entity_poly.pdbx_strand_id
1 'polypeptide(L)'
;MIRLETQDILNISMKQIATIFKMKPLELRFVTDFQGEKYLLTNDKLHLSNQQYWAKVMECVFDDHVRPVLMCEVLYFLRNEFLESDIKICFSYDYAEDGNGEATATAEVSFNDSADLQPSEIAELIDFALTLQDKQWFHELTTKYKQLTA
;
A
#
# COMPACT_ATOMS: atom_id res chain seq x y z
N MET A 1 0.93 9.56 8.12
CA MET A 1 0.59 9.34 6.70
C MET A 1 1.86 9.06 5.93
N ILE A 2 1.89 7.97 5.15
CA ILE A 2 3.01 7.58 4.29
C ILE A 2 2.52 7.67 2.84
N ARG A 3 3.36 8.21 1.95
CA ARG A 3 3.11 8.21 0.50
C ARG A 3 4.08 7.26 -0.17
N LEU A 4 3.54 6.36 -0.99
CA LEU A 4 4.29 5.39 -1.77
C LEU A 4 4.23 5.78 -3.24
N GLU A 5 5.37 5.75 -3.90
CA GLU A 5 5.47 5.96 -5.34
C GLU A 5 5.56 4.61 -6.07
N THR A 6 5.57 4.64 -7.41
CA THR A 6 5.49 3.46 -8.28
C THR A 6 6.45 2.34 -7.84
N GLN A 7 7.72 2.68 -7.58
CA GLN A 7 8.74 1.69 -7.26
C GLN A 7 8.50 1.03 -5.89
N ASP A 8 7.98 1.78 -4.91
CA ASP A 8 7.66 1.24 -3.59
C ASP A 8 6.55 0.19 -3.69
N ILE A 9 5.50 0.51 -4.47
CA ILE A 9 4.37 -0.40 -4.70
C ILE A 9 4.83 -1.66 -5.43
N LEU A 10 5.69 -1.55 -6.44
CA LEU A 10 6.26 -2.71 -7.15
C LEU A 10 7.10 -3.59 -6.22
N ASN A 11 7.96 -2.98 -5.40
CA ASN A 11 8.83 -3.70 -4.47
C ASN A 11 8.01 -4.46 -3.41
N ILE A 12 7.02 -3.79 -2.81
CA ILE A 12 6.13 -4.42 -1.83
C ILE A 12 5.31 -5.53 -2.49
N SER A 13 4.75 -5.30 -3.68
CA SER A 13 4.00 -6.31 -4.41
C SER A 13 4.87 -7.54 -4.72
N MET A 14 6.09 -7.36 -5.24
CA MET A 14 7.02 -8.48 -5.48
C MET A 14 7.34 -9.25 -4.20
N LYS A 15 7.64 -8.55 -3.09
CA LYS A 15 7.92 -9.17 -1.78
C LYS A 15 6.73 -9.99 -1.29
N GLN A 16 5.52 -9.42 -1.35
CA GLN A 16 4.30 -10.05 -0.85
C GLN A 16 3.90 -11.24 -1.73
N ILE A 17 3.96 -11.12 -3.06
CA ILE A 17 3.75 -12.24 -4.00
C ILE A 17 4.70 -13.38 -3.67
N ALA A 18 6.00 -13.11 -3.52
CA ALA A 18 6.99 -14.13 -3.18
C ALA A 18 6.66 -14.83 -1.86
N THR A 19 6.20 -14.07 -0.87
CA THR A 19 5.89 -14.57 0.47
C THR A 19 4.61 -15.41 0.49
N ILE A 20 3.56 -14.98 -0.22
CA ILE A 20 2.25 -15.62 -0.24
C ILE A 20 2.27 -16.87 -1.11
N PHE A 21 2.76 -16.75 -2.34
CA PHE A 21 2.75 -17.84 -3.32
C PHE A 21 3.92 -18.80 -3.17
N LYS A 22 4.90 -18.49 -2.30
CA LYS A 22 6.12 -19.29 -2.11
C LYS A 22 6.91 -19.49 -3.41
N MET A 23 6.78 -18.56 -4.35
CA MET A 23 7.43 -18.56 -5.66
C MET A 23 8.01 -17.18 -5.93
N LYS A 24 9.27 -17.11 -6.38
CA LYS A 24 9.93 -15.83 -6.62
C LYS A 24 9.47 -15.25 -7.97
N PRO A 25 8.82 -14.07 -8.01
CA PRO A 25 8.53 -13.41 -9.26
C PRO A 25 9.82 -12.89 -9.89
N LEU A 26 9.92 -12.98 -11.23
CA LEU A 26 11.00 -12.41 -12.00
C LEU A 26 10.79 -10.90 -12.22
N GLU A 27 9.54 -10.52 -12.48
CA GLU A 27 9.18 -9.15 -12.85
C GLU A 27 7.69 -8.86 -12.57
N LEU A 28 7.38 -7.59 -12.36
CA LEU A 28 6.03 -7.04 -12.44
C LEU A 28 5.98 -6.02 -13.57
N ARG A 29 5.02 -6.19 -14.49
CA ARG A 29 4.78 -5.29 -15.63
C ARG A 29 3.42 -4.67 -15.52
N PHE A 30 3.29 -3.38 -15.78
CA PHE A 30 1.98 -2.75 -15.89
C PHE A 30 1.25 -3.26 -17.14
N VAL A 31 -0.06 -3.46 -17.01
CA VAL A 31 -0.91 -3.70 -18.18
C VAL A 31 -1.21 -2.36 -18.82
N THR A 32 -1.05 -2.28 -20.14
CA THR A 32 -1.35 -1.06 -20.91
C THR A 32 -2.49 -1.27 -21.91
N ASP A 33 -2.96 -2.52 -22.07
CA ASP A 33 -4.03 -2.88 -23.00
C ASP A 33 -5.37 -3.05 -22.28
N PHE A 34 -6.06 -1.93 -22.05
CA PHE A 34 -7.36 -1.88 -21.37
C PHE A 34 -8.53 -1.91 -22.37
N GLN A 35 -8.59 -2.94 -23.22
CA GLN A 35 -9.58 -2.98 -24.31
C GLN A 35 -11.04 -2.97 -23.84
N GLY A 36 -11.32 -3.51 -22.65
CA GLY A 36 -12.68 -3.55 -22.06
C GLY A 36 -13.04 -2.29 -21.27
N GLU A 37 -12.04 -1.53 -20.82
CA GLU A 37 -12.17 -0.43 -19.87
C GLU A 37 -12.01 0.94 -20.53
N LYS A 38 -12.04 1.01 -21.87
CA LYS A 38 -11.98 2.26 -22.64
C LYS A 38 -13.00 3.31 -22.22
N TYR A 39 -14.12 2.89 -21.63
CA TYR A 39 -15.15 3.80 -21.11
C TYR A 39 -14.68 4.63 -19.89
N LEU A 40 -13.59 4.23 -19.23
CA LEU A 40 -12.97 4.97 -18.14
C LEU A 40 -11.93 5.98 -18.61
N LEU A 41 -11.57 5.98 -19.91
CA LEU A 41 -10.62 6.95 -20.47
C LEU A 41 -11.23 8.35 -20.47
N THR A 42 -10.49 9.31 -19.96
CA THR A 42 -10.82 10.73 -20.00
C THR A 42 -9.61 11.50 -20.52
N ASN A 43 -9.74 12.16 -21.68
CA ASN A 43 -8.64 12.91 -22.32
C ASN A 43 -7.35 12.09 -22.44
N ASP A 44 -7.44 10.88 -23.00
CA ASP A 44 -6.31 9.96 -23.18
C ASP A 44 -5.58 9.54 -21.89
N LYS A 45 -6.23 9.74 -20.73
CA LYS A 45 -5.74 9.26 -19.44
C LYS A 45 -6.73 8.29 -18.82
N LEU A 46 -6.20 7.22 -18.22
CA LEU A 46 -6.96 6.28 -17.41
C LEU A 46 -6.49 6.39 -15.97
N HIS A 47 -7.42 6.62 -15.04
CA HIS A 47 -7.16 6.58 -13.61
C HIS A 47 -7.99 5.47 -12.96
N LEU A 48 -7.31 4.52 -12.32
CA LEU A 48 -7.93 3.45 -11.56
C LEU A 48 -7.68 3.69 -10.08
N SER A 49 -8.74 3.64 -9.29
CA SER A 49 -8.70 3.80 -7.83
C SER A 49 -9.20 2.52 -7.14
N ASN A 50 -9.26 2.52 -5.81
CA ASN A 50 -9.84 1.41 -5.03
C ASN A 50 -11.24 0.97 -5.51
N GLN A 51 -11.99 1.86 -6.16
CA GLN A 51 -13.32 1.55 -6.70
C GLN A 51 -13.27 0.53 -7.85
N GLN A 52 -12.19 0.52 -8.63
CA GLN A 52 -11.95 -0.40 -9.74
C GLN A 52 -11.15 -1.63 -9.26
N TYR A 53 -11.55 -2.20 -8.11
CA TYR A 53 -10.83 -3.29 -7.44
C TYR A 53 -10.64 -4.55 -8.32
N TRP A 54 -11.51 -4.75 -9.31
CA TRP A 54 -11.48 -5.87 -10.24
C TRP A 54 -10.53 -5.66 -11.43
N ALA A 55 -10.04 -4.43 -11.65
CA ALA A 55 -9.23 -4.11 -12.82
C ALA A 55 -7.88 -4.84 -12.74
N LYS A 56 -7.47 -5.45 -13.86
CA LYS A 56 -6.13 -6.00 -14.03
C LYS A 56 -5.16 -4.84 -14.24
N VAL A 57 -4.23 -4.65 -13.30
CA VAL A 57 -3.31 -3.49 -13.32
C VAL A 57 -1.88 -3.90 -13.64
N MET A 58 -1.51 -5.15 -13.36
CA MET A 58 -0.18 -5.67 -13.63
C MET A 58 -0.21 -7.13 -14.09
N GLU A 59 0.91 -7.57 -14.63
CA GLU A 59 1.27 -8.96 -14.91
C GLU A 59 2.50 -9.31 -14.09
N CYS A 60 2.42 -10.44 -13.38
CA CYS A 60 3.54 -11.02 -12.66
C CYS A 60 4.14 -12.16 -13.47
N VAL A 61 5.43 -12.04 -13.77
CA VAL A 61 6.17 -12.98 -14.61
C VAL A 61 6.91 -13.97 -13.71
N PHE A 62 6.67 -15.26 -13.92
CA PHE A 62 7.45 -16.37 -13.36
C PHE A 62 8.21 -17.07 -14.49
N ASP A 63 9.04 -18.06 -14.14
CA ASP A 63 9.85 -18.79 -15.12
C ASP A 63 9.01 -19.53 -16.19
N ASP A 64 7.83 -20.02 -15.81
CA ASP A 64 7.00 -20.92 -16.63
C ASP A 64 5.65 -20.30 -17.05
N HIS A 65 5.20 -19.23 -16.40
CA HIS A 65 3.92 -18.60 -16.68
C HIS A 65 3.87 -17.12 -16.33
N VAL A 66 2.85 -16.44 -16.86
CA VAL A 66 2.50 -15.06 -16.50
C VAL A 66 1.15 -15.07 -15.80
N ARG A 67 1.07 -14.41 -14.66
CA ARG A 67 -0.14 -14.34 -13.82
C ARG A 67 -0.68 -12.91 -13.80
N PRO A 68 -1.98 -12.68 -14.03
CA PRO A 68 -2.57 -11.36 -13.84
C PRO A 68 -2.52 -10.94 -12.37
N VAL A 69 -2.34 -9.65 -12.11
CA VAL A 69 -2.43 -9.03 -10.79
C VAL A 69 -3.51 -7.96 -10.84
N LEU A 70 -4.54 -8.14 -10.02
CA LEU A 70 -5.67 -7.22 -9.92
C LEU A 70 -5.40 -6.11 -8.91
N MET A 71 -6.11 -4.99 -9.06
CA MET A 71 -6.07 -3.85 -8.14
C MET A 71 -6.34 -4.26 -6.68
N CYS A 72 -7.30 -5.17 -6.45
CA CYS A 72 -7.60 -5.69 -5.12
C CYS A 72 -6.45 -6.48 -4.50
N GLU A 73 -5.62 -7.14 -5.31
CA GLU A 73 -4.46 -7.89 -4.84
C GLU A 73 -3.34 -6.95 -4.41
N VAL A 74 -3.10 -5.88 -5.19
CA VAL A 74 -2.15 -4.84 -4.80
C VAL A 74 -2.56 -4.20 -3.48
N LEU A 75 -3.85 -3.88 -3.33
CA LEU A 75 -4.40 -3.37 -2.07
C LEU A 75 -4.20 -4.38 -0.91
N TYR A 76 -4.39 -5.67 -1.18
CA TYR A 76 -4.14 -6.72 -0.19
C TYR A 76 -2.66 -6.82 0.20
N PHE A 77 -1.74 -6.74 -0.77
CA PHE A 77 -0.30 -6.76 -0.52
C PHE A 77 0.14 -5.55 0.33
N LEU A 78 -0.37 -4.36 0.03
CA LEU A 78 -0.08 -3.17 0.83
C LEU A 78 -0.66 -3.27 2.24
N ARG A 79 -1.86 -3.84 2.42
CA ARG A 79 -2.45 -4.08 3.74
C ARG A 79 -1.68 -5.09 4.58
N ASN A 80 -1.06 -6.08 3.95
CA ASN A 80 -0.18 -7.03 4.64
C ASN A 80 1.14 -6.38 5.07
N GLU A 81 1.62 -5.36 4.35
CA GLU A 81 2.83 -4.61 4.71
C GLU A 81 2.54 -3.55 5.78
N PHE A 82 1.40 -2.85 5.67
CA PHE A 82 0.96 -1.78 6.56
C PHE A 82 -0.32 -2.20 7.28
N LEU A 83 -0.17 -3.03 8.30
CA LEU A 83 -1.29 -3.52 9.10
C LEU A 83 -2.07 -2.34 9.71
N GLU A 84 -3.39 -2.52 9.83
CA GLU A 84 -4.30 -1.57 10.49
C GLU A 84 -4.29 -0.16 9.87
N SER A 85 -3.97 -0.06 8.58
CA SER A 85 -3.99 1.19 7.83
C SER A 85 -5.18 1.30 6.86
N ASP A 86 -5.64 2.52 6.64
CA ASP A 86 -6.45 2.88 5.48
C ASP A 86 -5.52 3.20 4.30
N ILE A 87 -5.80 2.62 3.14
CA ILE A 87 -4.93 2.73 1.96
C ILE A 87 -5.75 3.18 0.77
N LYS A 88 -5.38 4.32 0.19
CA LYS A 88 -5.91 4.80 -1.09
C LYS A 88 -4.85 4.60 -2.16
N ILE A 89 -5.13 3.74 -3.12
CA ILE A 89 -4.22 3.46 -4.23
C ILE A 89 -4.80 3.99 -5.55
N CYS A 90 -3.92 4.53 -6.38
CA CYS A 90 -4.23 5.06 -7.70
C CYS A 90 -3.23 4.52 -8.72
N PHE A 91 -3.72 4.03 -9.85
CA PHE A 91 -2.92 3.74 -11.04
C PHE A 91 -3.33 4.71 -12.14
N SER A 92 -2.36 5.34 -12.77
CA SER A 92 -2.58 6.33 -13.83
C SER A 92 -1.82 5.91 -15.08
N TYR A 93 -2.50 5.92 -16.21
CA TYR A 93 -1.94 5.56 -17.51
C TYR A 93 -2.15 6.73 -18.47
N ASP A 94 -1.08 7.18 -19.12
CA ASP A 94 -1.10 8.28 -20.08
C ASP A 94 -0.84 7.78 -21.51
N TYR A 95 -1.83 7.92 -22.40
CA TYR A 95 -1.80 7.43 -23.77
C TYR A 95 -1.53 8.54 -24.81
N ALA A 96 -1.17 9.75 -24.38
CA ALA A 96 -1.04 10.92 -25.27
C ALA A 96 0.07 10.81 -26.34
N GLU A 97 1.08 9.95 -26.17
CA GLU A 97 2.16 9.72 -27.14
C GLU A 97 2.22 8.25 -27.59
N ASP A 98 1.58 7.94 -28.72
CA ASP A 98 1.73 6.71 -29.54
C ASP A 98 1.76 5.34 -28.81
N GLY A 99 0.91 5.19 -27.79
CA GLY A 99 0.17 3.93 -27.61
C GLY A 99 0.71 2.92 -26.60
N ASN A 100 1.78 3.22 -25.88
CA ASN A 100 2.30 2.31 -24.83
C ASN A 100 2.05 2.75 -23.39
N GLY A 101 1.22 3.77 -23.16
CA GLY A 101 0.61 4.07 -21.87
C GLY A 101 1.63 4.19 -20.73
N GLU A 102 2.23 5.36 -20.49
CA GLU A 102 3.14 5.50 -19.34
C GLU A 102 2.35 5.27 -18.05
N ALA A 103 2.66 4.17 -17.37
CA ALA A 103 1.95 3.73 -16.17
C ALA A 103 2.67 4.22 -14.92
N THR A 104 1.93 4.88 -14.05
CA THR A 104 2.38 5.29 -12.73
C THR A 104 1.41 4.79 -11.66
N ALA A 105 1.93 4.52 -10.47
CA ALA A 105 1.12 4.10 -9.33
C ALA A 105 1.50 4.91 -8.10
N THR A 106 0.51 5.31 -7.33
CA THR A 106 0.70 6.00 -6.05
C THR A 106 -0.22 5.41 -5.01
N ALA A 107 0.21 5.40 -3.75
CA ALA A 107 -0.64 5.03 -2.64
C ALA A 107 -0.43 5.95 -1.44
N GLU A 108 -1.54 6.36 -0.84
CA GLU A 108 -1.57 7.06 0.44
C GLU A 108 -1.96 6.07 1.53
N VAL A 109 -1.08 5.90 2.51
CA VAL A 109 -1.27 5.02 3.67
C VAL A 109 -1.49 5.90 4.90
N SER A 110 -2.66 5.76 5.50
CA SER A 110 -3.06 6.47 6.71
C SER A 110 -3.26 5.48 7.84
N PHE A 111 -2.54 5.65 8.93
CA PHE A 111 -2.77 4.88 10.14
C PHE A 111 -3.81 5.59 10.97
N ASN A 112 -4.73 4.83 11.54
CA ASN A 112 -5.67 5.40 12.47
C ASN A 112 -4.95 5.63 13.81
N ASP A 113 -4.30 6.79 13.93
CA ASP A 113 -3.59 7.18 15.15
C ASP A 113 -4.56 7.60 16.29
N SER A 114 -5.88 7.53 16.05
CA SER A 114 -6.92 7.78 17.07
C SER A 114 -7.14 6.56 17.98
N ALA A 115 -6.05 5.92 18.40
CA ALA A 115 -6.13 5.07 19.58
C ALA A 115 -6.40 5.97 20.79
N ASP A 116 -7.68 6.03 21.19
CA ASP A 116 -8.16 6.62 22.44
C ASP A 116 -7.74 5.71 23.61
N LEU A 117 -6.42 5.63 23.81
CA LEU A 117 -5.81 4.89 24.89
C LEU A 117 -6.19 5.54 26.21
N GLN A 118 -6.79 4.74 27.08
CA GLN A 118 -7.04 5.12 28.45
C GLN A 118 -5.71 5.30 29.20
N PRO A 119 -5.67 6.12 30.26
CA PRO A 119 -4.46 6.30 31.06
C PRO A 119 -3.84 4.97 31.52
N SER A 120 -4.67 3.97 31.86
CA SER A 120 -4.19 2.63 32.24
C SER A 120 -3.45 1.90 31.13
N GLU A 121 -3.93 1.99 29.89
CA GLU A 121 -3.30 1.36 28.72
C GLU A 121 -1.98 2.06 28.36
N ILE A 122 -1.91 3.39 28.53
CA ILE A 122 -0.66 4.14 28.34
C ILE A 122 0.36 3.77 29.42
N ALA A 123 -0.06 3.56 30.67
CA ALA A 123 0.84 3.11 31.73
C ALA A 123 1.47 1.75 31.42
N GLU A 124 0.69 0.79 30.91
CA GLU A 124 1.20 -0.51 30.46
C GLU A 124 2.22 -0.37 29.31
N LEU A 125 1.96 0.54 28.36
CA LEU A 125 2.88 0.82 27.26
C LEU A 125 4.18 1.50 27.75
N ILE A 126 4.12 2.35 28.79
CA ILE A 126 5.30 2.97 29.40
C ILE A 126 6.21 1.90 30.02
N ASP A 127 5.62 0.95 30.76
CA ASP A 127 6.36 -0.17 31.34
C ASP A 127 6.99 -1.04 30.23
N PHE A 128 6.25 -1.28 29.15
CA PHE A 128 6.77 -2.00 28.00
C PHE A 128 7.94 -1.26 27.32
N ALA A 129 7.85 0.06 27.11
CA ALA A 129 8.94 0.86 26.58
C ALA A 129 10.21 0.80 27.46
N LEU A 130 10.04 0.79 28.79
CA LEU A 130 11.15 0.60 29.74
C LEU A 130 11.80 -0.78 29.58
N THR A 131 11.02 -1.85 29.40
CA THR A 131 11.57 -3.20 29.19
C THR A 131 12.38 -3.30 27.91
N LEU A 132 11.95 -2.60 26.86
CA LEU A 132 12.65 -2.51 25.57
C LEU A 132 13.85 -1.54 25.59
N GLN A 133 14.01 -0.75 26.65
CA GLN A 133 14.99 0.35 26.75
C GLN A 133 14.83 1.41 25.64
N ASP A 134 13.62 1.57 25.11
CA ASP A 134 13.31 2.58 24.10
C ASP A 134 13.05 3.93 24.78
N LYS A 135 14.08 4.76 24.81
CA LYS A 135 14.05 6.08 25.47
C LYS A 135 13.12 7.08 24.77
N GLN A 136 13.01 7.00 23.44
CA GLN A 136 12.17 7.92 22.68
C GLN A 136 10.71 7.61 22.96
N TRP A 137 10.34 6.35 22.81
CA TRP A 137 8.95 5.92 23.00
C TRP A 137 8.48 6.11 24.44
N PHE A 138 9.35 5.84 25.43
CA PHE A 138 9.07 6.14 26.84
C PHE A 138 8.74 7.62 27.07
N HIS A 139 9.51 8.53 26.46
CA HIS A 139 9.30 9.97 26.62
C HIS A 139 7.98 10.44 26.00
N GLU A 140 7.66 9.94 24.81
CA GLU A 140 6.41 10.23 24.10
C GLU A 140 5.19 9.74 24.91
N LEU A 141 5.21 8.49 25.39
CA LEU A 141 4.12 7.91 26.18
C LEU A 141 3.95 8.60 27.54
N THR A 142 5.05 8.91 28.23
CA THR A 142 5.00 9.64 29.52
C THR A 142 4.40 11.04 29.35
N THR A 143 4.72 11.71 28.24
CA THR A 143 4.16 13.04 27.93
C THR A 143 2.66 12.95 27.67
N LYS A 144 2.23 11.95 26.88
CA LYS A 144 0.80 11.71 26.60
C LYS A 144 0.02 11.33 27.87
N TYR A 145 0.59 10.49 28.73
CA TYR A 145 -0.02 10.12 30.02
C TYR A 145 -0.28 11.36 30.89
N LYS A 146 0.73 12.24 31.03
CA LYS A 146 0.60 13.48 31.79
C LYS A 146 -0.49 14.40 31.23
N GLN A 147 -0.65 14.48 29.91
CA GLN A 147 -1.70 15.29 29.28
C GLN A 147 -3.11 14.77 29.57
N LEU A 148 -3.28 13.46 29.70
CA LEU A 148 -4.58 12.82 29.94
C LEU A 148 -4.97 12.78 31.41
N THR A 149 -4.00 12.90 32.32
CA THR A 149 -4.24 12.89 33.78
C THR A 149 -4.09 14.25 34.46
N ALA A 150 -3.75 15.31 33.71
CA ALA A 150 -3.67 16.68 34.21
C ALA A 150 -5.04 17.37 34.21
#